data_AF-A0A814R3R3-F1
#
_entry.id   AF-A0A814R3R3-F1
#
_cell.length_a   1.000
_cell.length_b   1.000
_cell.length_c   1.000
_cell.angle_alpha   90.00
_cell.angle_beta   90.00
_cell.angle_gamma   90.00
#
_symmetry.space_group_name_H-M   'P 1'
#
loop_
_entity.id
_entity.type
_entity.pdbx_description
1 polymer ?
#
loop_
_entity_poly.entity_id
_entity_poly.type
_entity_poly.pdbx_seq_one_letter_code
_entity_poly.pdbx_strand_id
1 'polypeptide(L)'
;MINLIVLFFNLMKLNNCQKYESIFRIRALTTTNQNYGLALNSSIKNSNKDSCLRNDDCAFVLFKNGACGLYNENAKRFLVPSNERMIYEVCSLKISDYICVTNHVYSFKQNKCVPCPINFFSDNRYPFKCYVATNKYLNYSRTVAECAKYDLTIMRPKSLNERQIILNRFVGYLWVDSRITKVGATFLWPDGAKVYGFGINEPDNLGHFNDLVEKNVAITADYLVDVFESSSIVSLCELTDSNEYLYY
;
A
#
# COMPACT_ATOMS: atom_id res chain seq x y z
N MET A 1 -41.39 4.11 -5.93
CA MET A 1 -40.66 4.88 -4.89
C MET A 1 -39.99 4.01 -3.83
N ILE A 2 -40.61 2.93 -3.35
CA ILE A 2 -40.05 2.08 -2.27
C ILE A 2 -38.75 1.34 -2.70
N ASN A 3 -38.64 0.89 -3.95
CA ASN A 3 -37.44 0.21 -4.46
C ASN A 3 -36.20 1.11 -4.61
N LEU A 4 -36.37 2.42 -4.84
CA LEU A 4 -35.22 3.34 -4.97
C LEU A 4 -34.59 3.65 -3.60
N ILE A 5 -35.41 3.67 -2.55
CA ILE A 5 -35.00 3.96 -1.17
C ILE A 5 -34.20 2.78 -0.61
N VAL A 6 -34.59 1.53 -0.88
CA VAL A 6 -33.85 0.32 -0.46
C VAL A 6 -32.48 0.25 -1.15
N LEU A 7 -32.40 0.62 -2.43
CA LEU A 7 -31.13 0.75 -3.17
C LEU A 7 -30.22 1.83 -2.57
N PHE A 8 -30.76 3.00 -2.23
CA PHE A 8 -30.02 4.10 -1.60
C PHE A 8 -29.50 3.74 -0.20
N PHE A 9 -30.30 3.05 0.62
CA PHE A 9 -29.88 2.60 1.95
C PHE A 9 -28.82 1.49 1.88
N ASN A 10 -28.88 0.59 0.89
CA ASN A 10 -27.83 -0.41 0.69
C ASN A 10 -26.54 0.21 0.16
N LEU A 11 -26.60 1.21 -0.72
CA LEU A 11 -25.44 1.98 -1.19
C LEU A 11 -24.78 2.78 -0.05
N MET A 12 -25.56 3.48 0.77
CA MET A 12 -25.03 4.21 1.94
C MET A 12 -24.45 3.29 3.01
N LYS A 13 -24.96 2.07 3.16
CA LYS A 13 -24.40 1.10 4.11
C LYS A 13 -23.14 0.40 3.58
N LEU A 14 -22.95 0.29 2.26
CA LEU A 14 -21.69 -0.14 1.64
C LEU A 14 -20.56 0.88 1.84
N ASN A 15 -20.86 2.19 1.87
CA ASN A 15 -19.86 3.23 2.19
C ASN A 15 -19.18 3.00 3.56
N ASN A 16 -19.87 2.43 4.53
CA ASN A 16 -19.26 2.10 5.83
C ASN A 16 -18.22 0.96 5.74
N CYS A 17 -18.24 0.16 4.68
CA CYS A 17 -17.21 -0.86 4.41
C CYS A 17 -16.06 -0.34 3.55
N GLN A 18 -16.26 0.74 2.78
CA GLN A 18 -15.18 1.39 2.01
C GLN A 18 -14.04 1.89 2.91
N LYS A 19 -14.29 2.14 4.20
CA LYS A 19 -13.20 2.44 5.16
C LYS A 19 -12.16 1.33 5.26
N TYR A 20 -12.51 0.10 4.87
CA TYR A 20 -11.62 -1.06 4.83
C TYR A 20 -11.01 -1.28 3.43
N GLU A 21 -11.41 -0.52 2.41
CA GLU A 21 -10.90 -0.61 1.03
C GLU A 21 -9.40 -0.29 0.94
N SER A 22 -8.89 0.59 1.80
CA SER A 22 -7.45 0.87 1.88
C SER A 22 -6.64 -0.19 2.64
N ILE A 23 -7.31 -1.09 3.38
CA ILE A 23 -6.71 -2.13 4.22
C ILE A 23 -6.73 -3.47 3.50
N PHE A 24 -7.85 -3.80 2.85
CA PHE A 24 -7.99 -4.95 1.99
C PHE A 24 -7.65 -4.48 0.58
N ARG A 25 -6.46 -4.87 0.10
CA ARG A 25 -6.00 -4.55 -1.25
C ARG A 25 -6.79 -5.36 -2.25
N ILE A 26 -7.72 -4.70 -2.92
CA ILE A 26 -8.81 -5.38 -3.59
C ILE A 26 -8.70 -5.27 -5.09
N ARG A 27 -8.61 -6.44 -5.71
CA ARG A 27 -9.37 -6.72 -6.91
C ARG A 27 -10.82 -6.83 -6.49
N ALA A 28 -11.66 -5.85 -6.86
CA ALA A 28 -13.10 -6.01 -6.69
C ALA A 28 -13.47 -7.19 -7.56
N LEU A 29 -13.76 -8.35 -6.97
CA LEU A 29 -14.39 -9.40 -7.75
C LEU A 29 -15.75 -8.83 -8.13
N THR A 30 -15.89 -8.40 -9.38
CA THR A 30 -17.13 -8.65 -10.11
C THR A 30 -17.30 -10.16 -10.13
N THR A 31 -17.76 -10.73 -9.01
CA THR A 31 -18.16 -12.12 -8.96
C THR A 31 -19.32 -12.24 -9.92
N THR A 32 -19.04 -12.79 -11.09
CA THR A 32 -20.06 -13.39 -11.91
C THR A 32 -20.69 -14.51 -11.06
N ASN A 33 -21.84 -14.19 -10.46
CA ASN A 33 -22.92 -15.07 -10.07
C ASN A 33 -22.92 -15.87 -8.75
N GLN A 34 -22.04 -15.68 -7.78
CA GLN A 34 -22.18 -16.43 -6.51
C GLN A 34 -21.93 -15.60 -5.25
N ASN A 35 -23.00 -15.43 -4.46
CA ASN A 35 -23.00 -14.81 -3.13
C ASN A 35 -22.75 -15.90 -2.08
N TYR A 36 -21.65 -15.79 -1.33
CA TYR A 36 -21.24 -16.73 -0.30
C TYR A 36 -21.17 -16.03 1.07
N GLY A 37 -21.70 -16.66 2.12
CA GLY A 37 -21.64 -16.21 3.52
C GLY A 37 -21.01 -17.27 4.42
N LEU A 38 -20.60 -16.91 5.64
CA LEU A 38 -19.97 -17.86 6.58
C LEU A 38 -21.01 -18.57 7.47
N ALA A 39 -20.91 -19.90 7.56
CA ALA A 39 -21.62 -20.70 8.56
C ALA A 39 -20.97 -20.50 9.94
N LEU A 40 -21.54 -19.60 10.73
CA LEU A 40 -21.10 -19.34 12.10
C LEU A 40 -21.66 -20.41 13.04
N ASN A 41 -21.00 -21.57 13.12
CA ASN A 41 -21.13 -22.42 14.30
C ASN A 41 -20.14 -21.92 15.36
N SER A 42 -20.68 -21.20 16.34
CA SER A 42 -20.05 -20.74 17.58
C SER A 42 -18.80 -19.83 17.47
N SER A 43 -19.04 -18.54 17.75
CA SER A 43 -18.15 -17.65 18.52
C SER A 43 -16.67 -17.55 18.11
N ILE A 44 -16.38 -16.97 16.94
CA ILE A 44 -15.05 -16.38 16.71
C ILE A 44 -15.01 -15.05 17.48
N LYS A 45 -14.48 -15.10 18.70
CA LYS A 45 -14.22 -13.91 19.52
C LYS A 45 -13.13 -13.06 18.86
N ASN A 46 -13.39 -11.75 18.83
CA ASN A 46 -12.44 -10.67 18.55
C ASN A 46 -11.02 -11.01 19.01
N SER A 47 -10.13 -11.38 18.09
CA SER A 47 -8.69 -11.30 18.30
C SER A 47 -8.16 -10.20 17.37
N ASN A 48 -7.87 -9.05 17.98
CA ASN A 48 -7.11 -7.91 17.47
C ASN A 48 -7.52 -7.34 16.10
N LYS A 49 -8.49 -6.42 16.15
CA LYS A 49 -8.77 -5.44 15.07
C LYS A 49 -7.48 -4.84 14.51
N ASP A 50 -6.48 -4.55 15.36
CA ASP A 50 -5.22 -3.95 14.92
C ASP A 50 -4.32 -4.89 14.10
N SER A 51 -4.31 -6.19 14.43
CA SER A 51 -3.60 -7.22 13.65
C SER A 51 -4.25 -7.43 12.28
N CYS A 52 -5.58 -7.37 12.29
CA CYS A 52 -6.41 -7.45 11.10
C CYS A 52 -6.25 -6.22 10.18
N LEU A 53 -6.13 -5.02 10.74
CA LEU A 53 -5.88 -3.77 10.01
C LEU A 53 -4.45 -3.70 9.41
N ARG A 54 -3.51 -4.46 9.97
CA ARG A 54 -2.15 -4.64 9.44
C ARG A 54 -2.04 -5.75 8.40
N ASN A 55 -3.14 -6.46 8.11
CA ASN A 55 -3.19 -7.59 7.19
C ASN A 55 -2.42 -8.84 7.69
N ASP A 56 -2.18 -8.95 9.00
CA ASP A 56 -1.45 -10.06 9.61
C ASP A 56 -2.34 -11.31 9.79
N ASP A 57 -3.62 -11.12 10.12
CA ASP A 57 -4.54 -12.21 10.52
C ASP A 57 -5.83 -12.32 9.69
N CYS A 58 -6.13 -11.33 8.86
CA CYS A 58 -7.40 -11.25 8.14
C CYS A 58 -7.24 -11.43 6.64
N ALA A 59 -8.24 -12.05 6.03
CA ALA A 59 -8.23 -12.56 4.67
C ALA A 59 -9.44 -12.12 3.83
N PHE A 60 -10.53 -11.61 4.40
CA PHE A 60 -11.65 -11.03 3.64
C PHE A 60 -12.60 -10.21 4.54
N VAL A 61 -13.41 -9.35 3.91
CA VAL A 61 -14.49 -8.57 4.55
C VAL A 61 -15.85 -9.02 4.04
N LEU A 62 -16.75 -9.37 4.96
CA LEU A 62 -18.17 -9.61 4.66
C LEU A 62 -19.03 -8.47 5.17
N PHE A 63 -20.09 -8.15 4.42
CA PHE A 63 -21.14 -7.26 4.89
C PHE A 63 -22.37 -8.08 5.27
N LYS A 64 -22.72 -8.04 6.55
CA LYS A 64 -23.83 -8.80 7.14
C LYS A 64 -24.59 -7.92 8.12
N ASN A 65 -25.92 -7.97 8.06
CA ASN A 65 -26.82 -7.27 8.99
C ASN A 65 -26.50 -5.76 9.18
N GLY A 66 -26.03 -5.08 8.13
CA GLY A 66 -25.70 -3.66 8.20
C GLY A 66 -24.32 -3.34 8.77
N ALA A 67 -23.49 -4.34 9.04
CA ALA A 67 -22.13 -4.19 9.57
C ALA A 67 -21.11 -4.95 8.71
N CYS A 68 -19.86 -4.47 8.71
CA CYS A 68 -18.75 -5.16 8.05
C CYS A 68 -17.97 -5.96 9.10
N GLY A 69 -17.80 -7.25 8.85
CA GLY A 69 -16.95 -8.14 9.65
C GLY A 69 -15.66 -8.46 8.92
N LEU A 70 -14.57 -8.61 9.67
CA LEU A 70 -13.27 -9.02 9.15
C LEU A 70 -13.02 -10.48 9.52
N TYR A 71 -12.53 -11.28 8.58
CA TYR A 71 -12.42 -12.74 8.74
C TYR A 71 -11.06 -13.25 8.26
N ASN A 72 -10.54 -14.31 8.89
CA ASN A 72 -9.28 -14.96 8.54
C ASN A 72 -9.44 -16.04 7.44
N GLU A 73 -8.35 -16.57 6.90
CA GLU A 73 -8.35 -17.61 5.85
C GLU A 73 -9.12 -18.88 6.27
N ASN A 74 -9.01 -19.28 7.54
CA ASN A 74 -9.67 -20.50 8.05
C ASN A 74 -11.20 -20.41 7.96
N ALA A 75 -11.75 -19.19 8.05
CA ALA A 75 -13.16 -18.98 7.87
C ALA A 75 -13.64 -19.38 6.46
N LYS A 76 -12.82 -19.28 5.41
CA LYS A 76 -13.21 -19.66 4.03
C LYS A 76 -13.75 -21.10 3.92
N ARG A 77 -13.30 -22.01 4.79
CA ARG A 77 -13.75 -23.42 4.81
C ARG A 77 -15.20 -23.61 5.24
N PHE A 78 -15.81 -22.58 5.82
CA PHE A 78 -17.20 -22.57 6.28
C PHE A 78 -18.10 -21.70 5.40
N LEU A 79 -17.65 -21.34 4.19
CA LEU A 79 -18.47 -20.61 3.25
C LEU A 79 -19.62 -21.48 2.74
N VAL A 80 -20.83 -20.94 2.84
CA VAL A 80 -22.07 -21.53 2.33
C VAL A 80 -22.74 -20.54 1.37
N PRO A 81 -23.48 -21.01 0.36
CA PRO A 81 -24.30 -20.13 -0.47
C PRO A 81 -25.23 -19.29 0.41
N SER A 82 -25.20 -17.97 0.25
CA SER A 82 -26.05 -17.08 1.05
C SER A 82 -26.51 -15.86 0.24
N ASN A 83 -27.44 -15.09 0.79
CA ASN A 83 -27.84 -13.78 0.26
C ASN A 83 -26.91 -12.64 0.71
N GLU A 84 -25.86 -12.94 1.47
CA GLU A 84 -24.82 -12.00 1.91
C GLU A 84 -23.73 -11.85 0.85
N ARG A 85 -23.18 -10.65 0.71
CA ARG A 85 -22.19 -10.31 -0.32
C ARG A 85 -20.80 -10.25 0.28
N MET A 86 -19.88 -11.08 -0.24
CA MET A 86 -18.45 -10.88 -0.04
C MET A 86 -18.02 -9.64 -0.82
N ILE A 87 -17.49 -8.65 -0.12
CA ILE A 87 -17.11 -7.37 -0.72
C ILE A 87 -15.63 -7.39 -1.07
N TYR A 88 -14.81 -8.00 -0.20
CA TYR A 88 -13.36 -7.92 -0.31
C TYR A 88 -12.65 -9.24 0.02
N GLU A 89 -11.79 -9.78 -0.85
CA GLU A 89 -10.87 -10.90 -0.58
C GLU A 89 -9.40 -10.44 -0.56
N VAL A 90 -8.61 -10.91 0.42
CA VAL A 90 -7.17 -10.70 0.48
C VAL A 90 -6.50 -11.48 -0.64
N CYS A 91 -5.60 -10.78 -1.32
CA CYS A 91 -4.71 -11.33 -2.33
C CYS A 91 -4.04 -12.60 -1.79
N SER A 92 -4.42 -13.77 -2.33
CA SER A 92 -3.85 -15.09 -2.02
C SER A 92 -2.43 -15.30 -2.59
N LEU A 93 -1.87 -14.24 -3.17
CA LEU A 93 -0.57 -14.21 -3.81
C LEU A 93 0.53 -14.15 -2.74
N LYS A 94 1.35 -15.19 -2.65
CA LYS A 94 2.51 -15.17 -1.76
C LYS A 94 3.68 -14.56 -2.51
N ILE A 95 4.47 -13.68 -1.86
CA ILE A 95 5.72 -13.16 -2.45
C ILE A 95 6.65 -14.30 -2.89
N SER A 96 6.58 -15.45 -2.20
CA SER A 96 7.32 -16.67 -2.57
C SER A 96 7.03 -17.19 -3.98
N ASP A 97 5.85 -16.87 -4.53
CA ASP A 97 5.45 -17.32 -5.87
C ASP A 97 6.10 -16.48 -6.98
N TYR A 98 6.74 -15.36 -6.61
CA TYR A 98 7.33 -14.37 -7.51
C TYR A 98 8.83 -14.21 -7.32
N ILE A 99 9.49 -15.14 -6.62
CA ILE A 99 10.93 -15.06 -6.33
C ILE A 99 11.71 -15.01 -7.65
N CYS A 100 12.47 -13.94 -7.82
CA CYS A 100 13.43 -13.78 -8.90
C CYS A 100 14.86 -13.91 -8.36
N VAL A 101 15.81 -14.21 -9.24
CA VAL A 101 17.23 -14.12 -8.90
C VAL A 101 17.62 -12.65 -8.67
N THR A 102 18.77 -12.41 -8.05
CA THR A 102 19.29 -11.05 -7.79
C THR A 102 19.32 -10.19 -9.07
N ASN A 103 19.01 -8.90 -8.94
CA ASN A 103 18.90 -7.94 -10.05
C ASN A 103 17.86 -8.31 -11.12
N HIS A 104 16.87 -9.13 -10.76
CA HIS A 104 15.67 -9.35 -11.56
C HIS A 104 14.44 -8.94 -10.78
N VAL A 105 13.37 -8.63 -11.51
CA VAL A 105 12.04 -8.36 -10.97
C VAL A 105 11.02 -9.19 -11.73
N TYR A 106 9.93 -9.54 -11.09
CA TYR A 106 8.82 -10.21 -11.70
C TYR A 106 7.98 -9.21 -12.48
N SER A 107 7.93 -9.37 -13.81
CA SER A 107 7.02 -8.62 -14.67
C SER A 107 5.74 -9.44 -14.82
N PHE A 108 4.64 -8.94 -14.29
CA PHE A 108 3.33 -9.57 -14.47
C PHE A 108 2.84 -9.44 -15.90
N LYS A 109 3.19 -8.34 -16.59
CA LYS A 109 2.90 -8.17 -18.02
C LYS A 109 3.49 -9.31 -18.86
N GLN A 110 4.68 -9.77 -18.49
CA GLN A 110 5.36 -10.87 -19.17
C GLN A 110 5.21 -12.22 -18.45
N ASN A 111 4.57 -12.24 -17.28
CA ASN A 111 4.44 -13.39 -16.39
C ASN A 111 5.77 -14.12 -16.14
N LYS A 112 6.88 -13.38 -16.00
CA LYS A 112 8.23 -13.93 -15.80
C LYS A 112 9.16 -12.93 -15.13
N CYS A 113 10.27 -13.43 -14.56
CA CYS A 113 11.37 -12.59 -14.11
C CYS A 113 12.09 -11.94 -15.29
N VAL A 114 12.35 -10.64 -15.19
CA VAL A 114 13.08 -9.84 -16.16
C VAL A 114 14.25 -9.14 -15.46
N PRO A 115 15.42 -9.00 -16.13
CA PRO A 115 16.56 -8.32 -15.53
C PRO A 115 16.28 -6.83 -15.36
N CYS A 116 16.80 -6.25 -14.27
CA CYS A 116 16.88 -4.81 -14.13
C CYS A 116 17.88 -4.22 -15.16
N PRO A 117 17.69 -2.95 -15.59
CA PRO A 117 18.66 -2.27 -16.44
C PRO A 117 20.05 -2.17 -15.79
N ILE A 118 21.08 -1.92 -16.60
CA ILE A 118 22.45 -1.76 -16.12
C ILE A 118 22.50 -0.62 -15.08
N ASN A 119 23.24 -0.85 -13.98
CA ASN A 119 23.37 0.04 -12.81
C ASN A 119 22.14 0.15 -11.89
N PHE A 120 21.05 -0.55 -12.21
CA PHE A 120 19.95 -0.71 -11.28
C PHE A 120 20.20 -1.93 -10.38
N PHE A 121 19.55 -1.93 -9.21
CA PHE A 121 19.55 -3.07 -8.31
C PHE A 121 18.12 -3.46 -7.94
N SER A 122 17.94 -4.73 -7.61
CA SER A 122 16.73 -5.26 -6.95
C SER A 122 17.14 -6.28 -5.89
N ASP A 123 16.17 -6.69 -5.06
CA ASP A 123 16.37 -7.70 -4.03
C ASP A 123 15.31 -8.79 -4.20
N ASN A 124 15.72 -10.06 -4.11
CA ASN A 124 14.84 -11.20 -4.31
C ASN A 124 13.76 -11.34 -3.22
N ARG A 125 13.94 -10.68 -2.06
CA ARG A 125 12.92 -10.59 -0.99
C ARG A 125 11.80 -9.61 -1.36
N TYR A 126 12.02 -8.72 -2.34
CA TYR A 126 11.01 -7.83 -2.90
C TYR A 126 11.23 -7.67 -4.42
N PRO A 127 10.87 -8.70 -5.21
CA PRO A 127 11.26 -8.81 -6.61
C PRO A 127 10.30 -8.04 -7.53
N PHE A 128 9.89 -6.82 -7.19
CA PHE A 128 8.87 -6.08 -7.95
C PHE A 128 9.34 -4.76 -8.53
N LYS A 129 10.50 -4.25 -8.08
CA LYS A 129 11.02 -2.95 -8.51
C LYS A 129 12.52 -2.98 -8.69
N CYS A 130 12.96 -2.22 -9.68
CA CYS A 130 14.37 -1.91 -9.87
C CYS A 130 14.62 -0.49 -9.35
N TYR A 131 15.72 -0.30 -8.65
CA TYR A 131 16.10 0.99 -8.08
C TYR A 131 17.43 1.46 -8.63
N VAL A 132 17.62 2.77 -8.71
CA VAL A 132 18.89 3.39 -9.06
C VAL A 132 19.14 4.60 -8.19
N ALA A 133 20.36 4.71 -7.66
CA ALA A 133 20.80 5.89 -6.94
C ALA A 133 21.26 6.94 -7.95
N THR A 134 20.78 8.17 -7.80
CA THR A 134 21.28 9.31 -8.58
C THR A 134 22.71 9.69 -8.19
N ASN A 135 23.21 9.20 -7.05
CA ASN A 135 24.46 9.59 -6.40
C ASN A 135 24.57 11.11 -6.11
N LYS A 136 23.43 11.79 -6.02
CA LYS A 136 23.33 13.22 -5.73
C LYS A 136 22.51 13.45 -4.47
N TYR A 137 22.91 14.46 -3.71
CA TYR A 137 22.10 15.03 -2.65
C TYR A 137 21.34 16.22 -3.25
N LEU A 138 20.02 16.11 -3.30
CA LEU A 138 19.15 17.07 -3.97
C LEU A 138 17.97 17.40 -3.05
N ASN A 139 17.38 18.57 -3.28
CA ASN A 139 16.08 18.90 -2.70
C ASN A 139 14.97 18.16 -3.46
N TYR A 140 13.79 18.04 -2.85
CA TYR A 140 12.73 17.17 -3.36
C TYR A 140 12.35 17.49 -4.82
N SER A 141 12.14 18.77 -5.16
CA SER A 141 11.79 19.17 -6.52
C SER A 141 12.87 18.83 -7.57
N ARG A 142 14.16 18.96 -7.21
CA ARG A 142 15.26 18.51 -8.08
C ARG A 142 15.36 16.99 -8.16
N THR A 143 15.05 16.27 -7.09
CA THR A 143 14.99 14.80 -7.10
C THR A 143 13.92 14.31 -8.06
N VAL A 144 12.73 14.91 -8.03
CA VAL A 144 11.65 14.61 -8.99
C VAL A 144 12.14 14.83 -10.41
N ALA A 145 12.72 16.00 -10.69
CA ALA A 145 13.22 16.34 -12.02
C ALA A 145 14.37 15.43 -12.48
N GLU A 146 15.24 14.99 -11.57
CA GLU A 146 16.35 14.10 -11.91
C GLU A 146 15.87 12.70 -12.27
N CYS A 147 14.93 12.12 -11.53
CA CYS A 147 14.34 10.82 -11.88
C CYS A 147 13.57 10.89 -13.20
N ALA A 148 12.81 11.97 -13.42
CA ALA A 148 11.99 12.14 -14.62
C ALA A 148 12.81 12.23 -15.92
N LYS A 149 14.09 12.63 -15.89
CA LYS A 149 14.97 12.64 -17.08
C LYS A 149 15.15 11.27 -17.72
N TYR A 150 14.92 10.21 -16.96
CA TYR A 150 15.11 8.82 -17.37
C TYR A 150 13.79 8.04 -17.36
N ASP A 151 12.65 8.74 -17.36
CA ASP A 151 11.31 8.16 -17.23
C ASP A 151 11.13 7.33 -15.95
N LEU A 152 11.79 7.74 -14.87
CA LEU A 152 11.70 7.12 -13.55
C LEU A 152 10.92 8.01 -12.57
N THR A 153 10.44 7.42 -11.48
CA THR A 153 9.84 8.15 -10.36
C THR A 153 10.73 8.07 -9.13
N ILE A 154 10.50 8.97 -8.16
CA ILE A 154 11.08 8.79 -6.82
C ILE A 154 10.50 7.50 -6.23
N MET A 155 11.30 6.80 -5.43
CA MET A 155 10.85 5.56 -4.80
C MET A 155 9.61 5.73 -3.92
N ARG A 156 8.79 4.67 -3.86
CA ARG A 156 7.55 4.59 -3.08
C ARG A 156 7.56 3.31 -2.22
N PRO A 157 8.37 3.26 -1.15
CA PRO A 157 8.55 2.03 -0.39
C PRO A 157 7.37 1.80 0.57
N LYS A 158 6.36 1.09 0.09
CA LYS A 158 5.07 0.95 0.79
C LYS A 158 5.11 -0.11 1.89
N SER A 159 5.96 -1.11 1.76
CA SER A 159 6.08 -2.20 2.73
C SER A 159 7.33 -2.04 3.62
N LEU A 160 7.27 -2.53 4.85
CA LEU A 160 8.43 -2.55 5.76
C LEU A 160 9.61 -3.35 5.16
N ASN A 161 9.32 -4.45 4.48
CA ASN A 161 10.35 -5.28 3.85
C ASN A 161 11.09 -4.52 2.73
N GLU A 162 10.35 -3.82 1.85
CA GLU A 162 10.92 -2.97 0.81
C GLU A 162 11.79 -1.85 1.40
N ARG A 163 11.33 -1.21 2.48
CA ARG A 163 12.10 -0.20 3.22
C ARG A 163 13.41 -0.75 3.76
N GLN A 164 13.36 -1.89 4.44
CA GLN A 164 14.55 -2.53 5.00
C GLN A 164 15.57 -2.91 3.92
N ILE A 165 15.11 -3.40 2.76
CA ILE A 165 15.99 -3.70 1.62
C ILE A 165 16.76 -2.45 1.18
N ILE A 166 16.06 -1.31 1.08
CA ILE A 166 16.66 -0.04 0.67
C ILE A 166 17.64 0.46 1.74
N LEU A 167 17.23 0.45 3.01
CA LEU A 167 18.03 0.97 4.13
C LEU A 167 19.25 0.09 4.47
N ASN A 168 19.22 -1.21 4.12
CA ASN A 168 20.41 -2.06 4.18
C ASN A 168 21.50 -1.65 3.18
N ARG A 169 21.14 -0.89 2.13
CA ARG A 169 22.05 -0.47 1.07
C ARG A 169 22.45 1.00 1.16
N PHE A 170 21.60 1.83 1.76
CA PHE A 170 21.82 3.28 1.87
C PHE A 170 21.67 3.74 3.31
N VAL A 171 22.61 4.57 3.75
CA VAL A 171 22.61 5.15 5.10
C VAL A 171 22.09 6.58 5.03
N GLY A 172 21.30 6.97 6.03
CA GLY A 172 20.76 8.32 6.17
C GLY A 172 19.35 8.47 5.61
N TYR A 173 18.96 9.71 5.38
CA TYR A 173 17.64 10.04 4.83
C TYR A 173 17.60 9.75 3.34
N LEU A 174 16.44 9.28 2.88
CA LEU A 174 16.15 9.08 1.47
C LEU A 174 14.78 9.65 1.13
N TRP A 175 14.68 10.40 0.04
CA TRP A 175 13.40 10.94 -0.43
C TRP A 175 12.42 9.82 -0.81
N VAL A 176 11.15 9.98 -0.43
CA VAL A 176 10.04 9.14 -0.92
C VAL A 176 8.99 10.00 -1.62
N ASP A 177 8.36 9.42 -2.64
CA ASP A 177 7.35 10.13 -3.44
C ASP A 177 6.02 10.18 -2.69
N SER A 178 5.81 11.16 -1.83
CA SER A 178 4.54 11.33 -1.11
C SER A 178 4.11 12.79 -1.08
N ARG A 179 2.83 13.03 -0.79
CA ARG A 179 2.25 14.38 -0.76
C ARG A 179 1.19 14.55 0.33
N ILE A 180 1.08 15.78 0.84
CA ILE A 180 -0.13 16.30 1.52
C ILE A 180 -0.60 17.60 0.88
N THR A 181 -1.89 17.89 1.07
CA THR A 181 -2.54 19.08 0.52
C THR A 181 -2.79 20.19 1.55
N LYS A 182 -2.73 19.87 2.85
CA LYS A 182 -2.89 20.82 3.97
C LYS A 182 -2.34 20.24 5.28
N VAL A 183 -2.05 21.10 6.26
CA VAL A 183 -1.67 20.68 7.63
C VAL A 183 -2.74 19.74 8.19
N GLY A 184 -2.30 18.65 8.83
CA GLY A 184 -3.17 17.64 9.43
C GLY A 184 -3.88 16.72 8.43
N ALA A 185 -3.63 16.87 7.12
CA ALA A 185 -4.07 15.87 6.14
C ALA A 185 -3.21 14.60 6.21
N THR A 186 -3.77 13.49 5.77
CA THR A 186 -3.02 12.24 5.62
C THR A 186 -2.10 12.30 4.41
N PHE A 187 -0.84 11.89 4.58
CA PHE A 187 0.09 11.70 3.47
C PHE A 187 -0.40 10.60 2.54
N LEU A 188 -0.36 10.87 1.24
CA LEU A 188 -0.76 9.95 0.19
C LEU A 188 0.41 9.68 -0.75
N TRP A 189 0.54 8.44 -1.20
CA TRP A 189 1.29 8.08 -2.39
C TRP A 189 0.60 8.69 -3.63
N PRO A 190 1.29 8.88 -4.76
CA PRO A 190 0.71 9.47 -5.97
C PRO A 190 -0.50 8.73 -6.52
N ASP A 191 -0.61 7.43 -6.27
CA ASP A 191 -1.75 6.59 -6.62
C ASP A 191 -2.94 6.71 -5.65
N GLY A 192 -2.84 7.56 -4.63
CA GLY A 192 -3.89 7.82 -3.64
C GLY A 192 -3.88 6.87 -2.45
N ALA A 193 -3.01 5.86 -2.41
CA ALA A 193 -2.86 5.02 -1.23
C ALA A 193 -2.31 5.83 -0.05
N LYS A 194 -2.75 5.53 1.17
CA LYS A 194 -2.26 6.19 2.38
C LYS A 194 -0.81 5.79 2.66
N VAL A 195 -0.02 6.76 3.12
CA VAL A 195 1.34 6.54 3.62
C VAL A 195 1.26 6.09 5.07
N TYR A 196 1.97 5.02 5.41
CA TYR A 196 2.02 4.43 6.74
C TYR A 196 3.46 4.26 7.23
N GLY A 197 3.64 3.95 8.51
CA GLY A 197 4.94 3.68 9.12
C GLY A 197 5.76 4.94 9.34
N PHE A 198 5.10 5.99 9.81
CA PHE A 198 5.76 7.15 10.41
C PHE A 198 6.36 6.80 11.77
N GLY A 199 7.40 7.53 12.17
CA GLY A 199 8.03 7.41 13.48
C GLY A 199 7.07 7.77 14.63
N ILE A 200 7.51 7.54 15.87
CA ILE A 200 6.75 7.98 17.04
C ILE A 200 6.67 9.51 17.00
N ASN A 201 5.45 10.05 17.12
CA ASN A 201 5.09 11.46 17.02
C ASN A 201 5.10 12.06 15.60
N GLU A 202 5.39 11.27 14.56
CA GLU A 202 5.47 11.74 13.18
C GLU A 202 4.17 11.45 12.39
N PRO A 203 3.86 12.21 11.33
CA PRO A 203 4.51 13.47 10.93
C PRO A 203 4.11 14.61 11.88
N ASP A 204 5.07 15.40 12.34
CA ASP A 204 4.85 16.49 13.30
C ASP A 204 4.95 17.89 12.66
N ASN A 205 5.13 17.96 11.34
CA ASN A 205 5.37 19.22 10.63
C ASN A 205 6.60 19.95 11.18
N LEU A 206 7.67 19.18 11.43
CA LEU A 206 8.94 19.56 12.02
C LEU A 206 8.81 20.26 13.38
N GLY A 207 7.98 19.72 14.26
CA GLY A 207 7.72 20.28 15.59
C GLY A 207 6.63 21.37 15.61
N HIS A 208 5.59 21.20 14.79
CA HIS A 208 4.40 22.05 14.74
C HIS A 208 4.63 23.49 14.22
N PHE A 209 5.48 23.68 13.22
CA PHE A 209 5.52 24.97 12.53
C PHE A 209 4.17 25.24 11.87
N ASN A 210 3.48 26.33 12.25
CA ASN A 210 2.14 26.63 11.71
C ASN A 210 2.16 27.45 10.41
N ASP A 211 3.32 27.96 10.02
CA ASP A 211 3.45 28.93 8.93
C ASP A 211 3.59 28.26 7.56
N LEU A 212 4.07 27.01 7.51
CA LEU A 212 4.30 26.25 6.28
C LEU A 212 3.87 24.79 6.45
N VAL A 213 3.38 24.20 5.36
CA VAL A 213 3.01 22.77 5.31
C VAL A 213 4.19 22.01 4.72
N GLU A 214 4.82 21.14 5.50
CA GLU A 214 5.85 20.24 5.00
C GLU A 214 5.20 19.09 4.24
N LYS A 215 5.27 19.18 2.91
CA LYS A 215 4.52 18.27 2.03
C LYS A 215 5.23 16.97 1.73
N ASN A 216 6.50 16.87 2.12
CA ASN A 216 7.42 15.85 1.66
C ASN A 216 7.90 14.99 2.82
N VAL A 217 8.20 13.74 2.52
CA VAL A 217 8.59 12.73 3.49
C VAL A 217 9.92 12.13 3.06
N ALA A 218 10.74 11.81 4.05
CA ALA A 218 11.90 10.97 3.88
C ALA A 218 11.77 9.70 4.71
N ILE A 219 12.45 8.64 4.28
CA ILE A 219 12.67 7.46 5.11
C ILE A 219 14.03 7.56 5.80
N THR A 220 14.07 7.15 7.07
CA THR A 220 15.28 7.03 7.88
C THR A 220 15.16 5.83 8.82
N ALA A 221 16.27 5.10 9.03
CA ALA A 221 16.36 3.85 9.80
C ALA A 221 15.40 2.73 9.32
N ASP A 222 14.10 2.86 9.59
CA ASP A 222 12.99 2.00 9.14
C ASP A 222 11.61 2.70 9.15
N TYR A 223 11.55 4.00 9.47
CA TYR A 223 10.32 4.79 9.56
C TYR A 223 10.36 6.04 8.68
N LEU A 224 9.18 6.63 8.49
CA LEU A 224 8.98 7.85 7.73
C LEU A 224 8.91 9.06 8.66
N VAL A 225 9.40 10.20 8.16
CA VAL A 225 9.32 11.51 8.82
C VAL A 225 9.06 12.58 7.78
N ASP A 226 8.35 13.64 8.13
CA ASP A 226 8.32 14.83 7.28
C ASP A 226 9.64 15.59 7.38
N VAL A 227 10.00 16.27 6.29
CA VAL A 227 11.30 16.97 6.17
C VAL A 227 11.16 18.23 5.33
N PHE A 228 12.00 19.23 5.59
CA PHE A 228 12.00 20.47 4.82
C PHE A 228 12.22 20.17 3.34
N GLU A 229 11.37 20.73 2.47
CA GLU A 229 11.51 20.58 1.01
C GLU A 229 12.92 20.97 0.53
N SER A 230 13.53 21.98 1.14
CA SER A 230 14.87 22.48 0.81
C SER A 230 16.02 21.59 1.27
N SER A 231 15.75 20.54 2.05
CA SER A 231 16.76 19.61 2.56
C SER A 231 17.50 18.94 1.42
N SER A 232 18.81 18.78 1.56
CA SER A 232 19.64 18.08 0.58
C SER A 232 19.79 16.62 0.95
N ILE A 233 18.94 15.76 0.40
CA ILE A 233 18.81 14.34 0.77
C ILE A 233 19.18 13.45 -0.42
N VAL A 234 19.70 12.25 -0.13
CA VAL A 234 20.04 11.26 -1.16
C VAL A 234 18.80 10.89 -1.97
N SER A 235 18.96 10.90 -3.28
CA SER A 235 17.87 10.68 -4.23
C SER A 235 17.96 9.30 -4.86
N LEU A 236 16.93 8.48 -4.61
CA LEU A 236 16.74 7.15 -5.18
C LEU A 236 15.52 7.15 -6.11
N CYS A 237 15.71 6.66 -7.32
CA CYS A 237 14.64 6.51 -8.30
C CYS A 237 14.22 5.04 -8.41
N GLU A 238 12.94 4.79 -8.68
CA GLU A 238 12.40 3.48 -8.97
C GLU A 238 11.93 3.38 -10.43
N LEU A 239 12.15 2.21 -11.02
CA LEU A 239 11.52 1.78 -12.26
C LEU A 239 10.43 0.78 -11.88
N THR A 240 9.19 1.12 -12.22
CA THR A 240 8.04 0.22 -12.13
C THR A 240 7.65 -0.24 -13.53
N ASP A 241 7.21 -1.50 -13.68
CA ASP A 241 6.59 -1.92 -14.94
C ASP A 241 5.29 -1.12 -15.07
N SER A 242 5.31 -0.12 -15.97
CA SER A 242 4.34 0.98 -16.13
C SER A 242 2.86 0.59 -16.33
N ASN A 243 2.48 -0.67 -16.15
CA ASN A 243 1.10 -1.15 -16.20
C ASN A 243 0.56 -1.68 -14.86
N GLU A 244 1.27 -1.48 -13.74
CA GLU A 244 0.86 -2.08 -12.48
C GLU A 244 0.66 -1.06 -11.37
N TYR A 245 -0.55 -0.53 -11.32
CA TYR A 245 -1.20 -0.24 -10.05
C TYR A 245 -1.46 -1.55 -9.30
N LEU A 246 -0.39 -2.26 -8.93
CA LEU A 246 -0.49 -3.30 -7.94
C LEU A 246 -0.42 -2.59 -6.59
N TYR A 247 -1.62 -2.35 -6.06
CA TYR A 247 -1.87 -1.97 -4.69
C TYR A 247 -1.32 -3.08 -3.77
N TYR A 248 -0.02 -3.02 -3.52
CA TYR A 248 0.65 -3.56 -2.34
C TYR A 248 1.03 -2.45 -1.38
#